data_AF-A0A7W0PSP4-F1
#
_entry.id   AF-A0A7W0PSP4-F1
#
_cell.length_a   1.000
_cell.length_b   1.000
_cell.length_c   1.000
_cell.angle_alpha   90.00
_cell.angle_beta   90.00
_cell.angle_gamma   90.00
#
_symmetry.space_group_name_H-M   'P 1'
#
loop_
_entity.id
_entity.type
_entity.pdbx_description
1 polymer ?
#
loop_
_entity_poly.entity_id
_entity_poly.type
_entity_poly.pdbx_seq_one_letter_code
_entity_poly.pdbx_strand_id
1 'polypeptide(L)'
;MDTSQRRVDGNAVDQRPVELASPQEALVFRLGDWVARGAVAGLAAGLAFLLAEMGWATRAGLPGVAPMLDMSTIFHGTDAPTMDPALIPGDVVIGLITHLNLSLAFGIAFALLTPFFRNWLVLLGAGLAYGIVLYVVNIQILGRFVFEWFTSPMIDQSFQLFIHAVFGLLLVPFFLGTVTRLRASAAQ
;
A
#
# COMPACT_ATOMS: atom_id res chain seq x y z
N MET A 1 -45.76 61.85 -6.84
CA MET A 1 -45.32 60.56 -7.39
C MET A 1 -44.27 60.03 -6.43
N ASP A 2 -44.69 59.10 -5.58
CA ASP A 2 -43.90 58.50 -4.50
C ASP A 2 -43.69 57.02 -4.86
N THR A 3 -42.45 56.65 -5.16
CA THR A 3 -42.05 55.27 -5.47
C THR A 3 -41.24 54.72 -4.30
N SER A 4 -41.97 54.08 -3.40
CA SER A 4 -41.62 53.03 -2.45
C SER A 4 -40.17 52.50 -2.48
N GLN A 5 -39.44 52.76 -1.41
CA GLN A 5 -38.38 51.86 -0.92
C GLN A 5 -39.03 50.63 -0.28
N ARG A 6 -38.97 49.48 -0.96
CA ARG A 6 -39.21 48.17 -0.33
C ARG A 6 -37.87 47.43 -0.32
N ARG A 7 -37.07 47.68 0.73
CA ARG A 7 -35.85 46.94 1.02
C ARG A 7 -36.28 45.53 1.49
N VAL A 8 -36.03 44.53 0.65
CA VAL A 8 -36.22 43.12 1.00
C VAL A 8 -34.98 42.71 1.79
N ASP A 9 -35.10 42.72 3.11
CA ASP A 9 -34.15 42.07 4.01
C ASP A 9 -34.36 40.55 3.88
N GLY A 10 -33.54 39.91 3.07
CA GLY A 10 -33.74 38.51 2.69
C GLY A 10 -32.47 37.83 2.22
N ASN A 11 -31.43 37.85 3.05
CA ASN A 11 -30.35 36.85 3.02
C ASN A 11 -29.54 36.96 4.31
N ALA A 12 -30.16 36.65 5.45
CA ALA A 12 -29.41 36.15 6.58
C ALA A 12 -28.92 34.76 6.18
N VAL A 13 -27.74 34.72 5.55
CA VAL A 13 -26.95 33.49 5.47
C VAL A 13 -26.87 32.98 6.89
N ASP A 14 -27.43 31.80 7.11
CA ASP A 14 -27.36 31.05 8.35
C ASP A 14 -25.87 30.79 8.65
N GLN A 15 -25.21 31.77 9.27
CA GLN A 15 -23.86 31.69 9.80
C GLN A 15 -23.90 30.94 11.14
N ARG A 16 -24.59 29.80 11.20
CA ARG A 16 -24.34 28.85 12.26
C ARG A 16 -22.84 28.52 12.18
N PRO A 17 -22.07 28.81 13.24
CA PRO A 17 -20.67 28.42 13.27
C PRO A 17 -20.63 26.95 12.92
N VAL A 18 -19.86 26.58 11.90
CA VAL A 18 -19.51 25.18 11.69
C VAL A 18 -18.90 24.76 13.02
N GLU A 19 -19.65 23.97 13.79
CA GLU A 19 -19.24 23.48 15.09
C GLU A 19 -17.90 22.79 14.83
N LEU A 20 -16.83 23.43 15.32
CA LEU A 20 -15.47 22.98 15.06
C LEU A 20 -15.39 21.59 15.66
N ALA A 21 -15.37 20.57 14.79
CA ALA A 21 -15.21 19.18 15.19
C ALA A 21 -14.13 19.12 16.28
N SER A 22 -14.43 18.40 17.35
CA SER A 22 -13.49 18.29 18.46
C SER A 22 -12.12 17.84 17.93
N PRO A 23 -11.00 18.21 18.57
CA PRO A 23 -9.67 17.81 18.11
C PRO A 23 -9.53 16.30 17.88
N GLN A 24 -10.31 15.49 18.60
CA GLN A 24 -10.38 14.04 18.47
C GLN A 24 -11.08 13.61 17.17
N GLU A 25 -12.22 14.20 16.83
CA GLU A 25 -12.94 13.91 15.58
C GLU A 25 -12.11 14.31 14.35
N ALA A 26 -11.44 15.46 14.41
CA ALA A 26 -10.53 15.90 13.36
C ALA A 26 -9.34 14.93 13.20
N LEU A 27 -8.80 14.41 14.30
CA LEU A 27 -7.72 13.41 14.27
C LEU A 27 -8.19 12.09 13.65
N VAL A 28 -9.36 11.58 14.08
CA VAL A 28 -9.93 10.31 13.58
C VAL A 28 -10.20 10.42 12.08
N PHE A 29 -10.77 11.52 11.61
CA PHE A 29 -11.02 11.73 10.19
C PHE A 29 -9.71 11.73 9.37
N ARG A 30 -8.69 12.46 9.84
CA ARG A 30 -7.38 12.50 9.18
C ARG A 30 -6.66 11.15 9.18
N LEU A 31 -6.79 10.37 10.26
CA LEU A 31 -6.27 9.02 10.33
C LEU A 31 -6.99 8.10 9.33
N GLY A 32 -8.32 8.21 9.25
CA GLY A 32 -9.14 7.48 8.26
C GLY A 32 -8.71 7.76 6.83
N ASP A 33 -8.48 9.04 6.48
CA ASP A 33 -7.97 9.45 5.17
C ASP A 33 -6.60 8.84 4.84
N TRP A 34 -5.69 8.79 5.82
CA TRP A 34 -4.37 8.17 5.64
C TRP A 34 -4.44 6.66 5.49
N VAL A 35 -5.25 5.99 6.31
CA VAL A 35 -5.47 4.55 6.20
C VAL A 35 -6.08 4.21 4.84
N ALA A 36 -7.12 4.93 4.41
CA ALA A 36 -7.75 4.70 3.12
C ALA A 36 -6.77 4.94 1.96
N ARG A 37 -6.02 6.05 1.97
CA ARG A 37 -5.01 6.35 0.95
C ARG A 37 -3.89 5.31 0.94
N GLY A 38 -3.43 4.87 2.10
CA GLY A 38 -2.44 3.80 2.25
C GLY A 38 -2.94 2.46 1.72
N ALA A 39 -4.17 2.08 2.02
CA ALA A 39 -4.78 0.86 1.50
C ALA A 39 -4.86 0.88 -0.03
N VAL A 40 -5.33 1.99 -0.63
CA VAL A 40 -5.38 2.14 -2.09
C VAL A 40 -3.99 2.09 -2.71
N ALA A 41 -3.02 2.81 -2.14
CA ALA A 41 -1.64 2.79 -2.63
C ALA A 41 -1.03 1.39 -2.56
N GLY A 42 -1.24 0.70 -1.43
CA GLY A 42 -0.79 -0.67 -1.19
C GLY A 42 -1.38 -1.67 -2.17
N LEU A 43 -2.70 -1.66 -2.36
CA LEU A 43 -3.38 -2.54 -3.32
C LEU A 43 -2.92 -2.29 -4.76
N ALA A 44 -2.78 -1.01 -5.16
CA ALA A 44 -2.34 -0.67 -6.52
C ALA A 44 -0.89 -1.12 -6.78
N ALA A 45 0.02 -0.81 -5.86
CA ALA A 45 1.42 -1.23 -5.96
C ALA A 45 1.56 -2.76 -5.85
N GLY A 46 0.79 -3.38 -4.96
CA GLY A 46 0.75 -4.82 -4.76
C GLY A 46 0.25 -5.59 -5.97
N LEU A 47 -0.80 -5.10 -6.64
CA LEU A 47 -1.27 -5.72 -7.88
C LEU A 47 -0.23 -5.60 -9.00
N ALA A 48 0.43 -4.45 -9.14
CA ALA A 48 1.52 -4.28 -10.11
C ALA A 48 2.70 -5.22 -9.81
N PHE A 49 3.07 -5.36 -8.54
CA PHE A 49 4.06 -6.34 -8.07
C PHE A 49 3.66 -7.76 -8.46
N LEU A 50 2.43 -8.18 -8.15
CA LEU A 50 1.96 -9.54 -8.44
C LEU A 50 2.00 -9.82 -9.94
N LEU A 51 1.49 -8.92 -10.77
CA LEU A 51 1.50 -9.08 -12.21
C LEU A 51 2.94 -9.17 -12.77
N ALA A 52 3.89 -8.44 -12.19
CA ALA A 52 5.29 -8.54 -12.57
C ALA A 52 5.89 -9.90 -12.20
N GLU A 53 5.58 -10.43 -11.00
CA GLU A 53 5.95 -11.79 -10.57
C GLU A 53 5.36 -12.86 -11.48
N MET A 54 4.07 -12.77 -11.81
CA MET A 54 3.41 -13.69 -12.74
C MET A 54 4.09 -13.64 -14.12
N GLY A 55 4.41 -12.44 -14.60
CA GLY A 55 5.17 -12.23 -15.85
C GLY A 55 6.59 -12.80 -15.78
N TRP A 56 7.26 -12.69 -14.64
CA TRP A 56 8.58 -13.26 -14.43
C TRP A 56 8.55 -14.79 -14.41
N ALA A 57 7.60 -15.37 -13.68
CA ALA A 57 7.38 -16.82 -13.60
C ALA A 57 7.18 -17.44 -14.99
N THR A 58 6.31 -16.84 -15.82
CA THR A 58 6.10 -17.32 -17.20
C THR A 58 7.35 -17.26 -18.06
N ARG A 59 8.19 -16.22 -17.91
CA ARG A 59 9.48 -16.13 -18.62
C ARG A 59 10.49 -17.19 -18.15
N ALA A 60 10.40 -17.60 -16.89
CA ALA A 60 11.20 -18.69 -16.33
C ALA A 60 10.64 -20.09 -16.66
N GLY A 61 9.57 -20.20 -17.46
CA GLY A 61 8.95 -21.48 -17.83
C GLY A 61 8.02 -22.05 -16.76
N LEU A 62 7.68 -21.28 -15.73
CA LEU A 62 6.76 -21.66 -14.66
C LEU A 62 5.32 -21.21 -14.99
N PRO A 63 4.30 -21.82 -14.36
CA PRO A 63 2.93 -21.34 -14.46
C PRO A 63 2.84 -19.87 -14.02
N GLY A 64 2.02 -19.07 -14.70
CA GLY A 64 1.82 -17.66 -14.30
C GLY A 64 1.22 -17.49 -12.91
N VAL A 65 0.58 -18.54 -12.37
CA VAL A 65 0.04 -18.54 -11.00
C VAL A 65 1.04 -19.00 -9.94
N ALA A 66 2.29 -19.31 -10.33
CA ALA A 66 3.32 -19.78 -9.41
C ALA A 66 3.49 -18.89 -8.16
N PRO A 67 3.49 -17.55 -8.24
CA PRO A 67 3.61 -16.72 -7.04
C PRO A 67 2.51 -16.96 -6.00
N MET A 68 1.28 -17.26 -6.45
CA MET A 68 0.18 -17.57 -5.55
C MET A 68 0.34 -18.95 -4.90
N LEU A 69 0.84 -19.92 -5.65
CA LEU A 69 1.18 -21.25 -5.12
C LEU A 69 2.36 -21.18 -4.14
N ASP A 70 3.35 -20.34 -4.41
CA ASP A 70 4.46 -20.09 -3.49
C ASP A 70 3.95 -19.52 -2.16
N MET A 71 3.01 -18.58 -2.20
CA MET A 71 2.38 -18.02 -0.99
C MET A 71 1.48 -19.01 -0.25
N SER A 72 0.86 -19.99 -0.93
CA SER A 72 0.01 -20.97 -0.23
C SER A 72 0.82 -21.89 0.69
N THR A 73 2.13 -22.07 0.43
CA THR A 73 3.03 -22.87 1.29
C THR A 73 3.03 -22.42 2.75
N ILE A 74 2.81 -21.13 3.01
CA ILE A 74 2.70 -20.55 4.35
C ILE A 74 1.62 -21.25 5.18
N PHE A 75 0.51 -21.64 4.55
CA PHE A 75 -0.64 -22.24 5.22
C PHE A 75 -0.58 -23.76 5.28
N HIS A 76 0.17 -24.37 4.36
CA HIS A 76 0.40 -25.82 4.36
C HIS A 76 1.58 -26.22 5.25
N GLY A 77 2.46 -25.29 5.59
CA GLY A 77 3.69 -25.58 6.33
C GLY A 77 4.63 -26.50 5.55
N THR A 78 4.58 -26.41 4.22
CA THR A 78 5.37 -27.23 3.31
C THR A 78 6.57 -26.47 2.77
N ASP A 79 7.66 -27.19 2.48
CA ASP A 79 8.88 -26.60 1.95
C ASP A 79 8.81 -26.31 0.45
N ALA A 80 7.69 -26.64 -0.20
CA ALA A 80 7.42 -26.38 -1.61
C ALA A 80 5.90 -26.32 -1.89
N PRO A 81 5.47 -25.70 -3.00
CA PRO A 81 4.07 -25.63 -3.39
C PRO A 81 3.49 -27.00 -3.74
N THR A 82 2.22 -27.20 -3.38
CA THR A 82 1.49 -28.44 -3.68
C THR A 82 1.09 -28.46 -5.16
N MET A 83 1.42 -29.57 -5.85
CA MET A 83 1.11 -29.77 -7.28
C MET A 83 -0.06 -30.72 -7.51
N ASP A 84 -0.87 -30.99 -6.48
CA ASP A 84 -2.11 -31.76 -6.61
C ASP A 84 -3.15 -30.92 -7.41
N PRO A 85 -3.58 -31.37 -8.61
CA PRO A 85 -4.55 -30.65 -9.42
C PRO A 85 -5.86 -30.30 -8.69
N ALA A 86 -6.26 -31.08 -7.68
CA ALA A 86 -7.47 -30.84 -6.91
C ALA A 86 -7.32 -29.65 -5.93
N LEU A 87 -6.10 -29.35 -5.48
CA LEU A 87 -5.82 -28.31 -4.48
C LEU A 87 -5.43 -26.97 -5.11
N ILE A 88 -4.86 -26.99 -6.32
CA ILE A 88 -4.37 -25.79 -7.04
C ILE A 88 -5.39 -24.63 -7.04
N PRO A 89 -6.69 -24.81 -7.36
CA PRO A 89 -7.62 -23.68 -7.37
C PRO A 89 -7.76 -22.98 -6.01
N GLY A 90 -7.78 -23.77 -4.93
CA GLY A 90 -7.84 -23.24 -3.56
C GLY A 90 -6.56 -22.51 -3.18
N ASP A 91 -5.41 -23.08 -3.52
CA ASP A 91 -4.09 -22.50 -3.24
C ASP A 91 -3.87 -21.17 -3.97
N VAL A 92 -4.33 -21.07 -5.22
CA VAL A 92 -4.28 -19.80 -5.96
C VAL A 92 -5.10 -18.71 -5.26
N VAL A 93 -6.28 -19.06 -4.74
CA VAL A 93 -7.14 -18.12 -3.99
C VAL A 93 -6.48 -17.72 -2.67
N ILE A 94 -5.91 -18.67 -1.93
CA ILE A 94 -5.19 -18.41 -0.67
C ILE A 94 -4.01 -17.46 -0.91
N GLY A 95 -3.18 -17.75 -1.92
CA GLY A 95 -2.05 -16.90 -2.28
C GLY A 95 -2.48 -15.50 -2.71
N LEU A 96 -3.54 -15.37 -3.50
CA LEU A 96 -4.07 -14.07 -3.92
C LEU A 96 -4.58 -13.25 -2.72
N ILE A 97 -5.39 -13.85 -1.85
CA ILE A 97 -5.92 -13.16 -0.65
C ILE A 97 -4.77 -12.72 0.26
N THR A 98 -3.78 -13.60 0.46
CA THR A 98 -2.58 -13.32 1.26
C THR A 98 -1.84 -12.11 0.69
N HIS A 99 -1.58 -12.10 -0.61
CA HIS A 99 -0.88 -11.02 -1.28
C HIS A 99 -1.62 -9.68 -1.16
N LEU A 100 -2.93 -9.68 -1.39
CA LEU A 100 -3.75 -8.46 -1.32
C LEU A 100 -3.79 -7.90 0.11
N ASN A 101 -3.93 -8.76 1.12
CA ASN A 101 -3.93 -8.35 2.52
C ASN A 101 -2.57 -7.78 2.95
N LEU A 102 -1.46 -8.44 2.61
CA LEU A 102 -0.13 -7.93 2.88
C LEU A 102 0.12 -6.61 2.18
N SER A 103 -0.26 -6.51 0.90
CA SER A 103 -0.13 -5.28 0.10
C SER A 103 -0.90 -4.12 0.73
N LEU A 104 -2.14 -4.35 1.16
CA LEU A 104 -2.97 -3.38 1.87
C LEU A 104 -2.31 -2.97 3.20
N ALA A 105 -1.88 -3.93 4.01
CA ALA A 105 -1.27 -3.68 5.31
C ALA A 105 0.03 -2.88 5.18
N PHE A 106 0.90 -3.25 4.22
CA PHE A 106 2.15 -2.54 3.96
C PHE A 106 1.93 -1.15 3.37
N GLY A 107 0.91 -0.95 2.54
CA GLY A 107 0.54 0.39 2.06
C GLY A 107 0.06 1.30 3.19
N ILE A 108 -0.77 0.78 4.10
CA ILE A 108 -1.21 1.49 5.31
C ILE A 108 -0.01 1.83 6.20
N ALA A 109 0.86 0.86 6.47
CA ALA A 109 2.04 1.08 7.30
C ALA A 109 2.94 2.18 6.73
N PHE A 110 3.18 2.19 5.41
CA PHE A 110 3.93 3.26 4.77
C PHE A 110 3.22 4.62 4.90
N ALA A 111 1.90 4.67 4.71
CA ALA A 111 1.11 5.89 4.87
C ALA A 111 1.28 6.52 6.25
N LEU A 112 1.29 5.69 7.30
CA LEU A 112 1.48 6.14 8.68
C LEU A 112 2.89 6.70 8.96
N LEU A 113 3.89 6.34 8.14
CA LEU A 113 5.25 6.89 8.22
C LEU A 113 5.41 8.21 7.46
N THR A 114 4.54 8.49 6.50
CA THR A 114 4.64 9.71 5.67
C THR A 114 4.68 11.05 6.41
N PRO A 115 4.10 11.23 7.61
CA PRO A 115 4.16 12.51 8.34
C PRO A 115 5.58 12.89 8.76
N PHE A 116 6.49 11.92 8.86
CA PHE A 116 7.89 12.15 9.20
C PHE A 116 8.73 12.61 8.00
N PHE A 117 8.18 12.56 6.77
CA PHE A 117 8.92 12.87 5.54
C PHE A 117 8.74 14.33 5.13
N ARG A 118 9.84 15.09 5.21
CA ARG A 118 9.82 16.56 5.12
C ARG A 118 9.86 17.11 3.69
N ASN A 119 10.28 16.30 2.72
CA ASN A 119 10.38 16.70 1.31
C ASN A 119 10.26 15.49 0.37
N TRP A 120 10.08 15.75 -0.92
CA TRP A 120 9.82 14.70 -1.91
C TRP A 120 11.01 13.75 -2.11
N LEU A 121 12.26 14.22 -1.95
CA LEU A 121 13.45 13.38 -2.02
C LEU A 121 13.49 12.39 -0.85
N VAL A 122 13.16 12.86 0.36
CA VAL A 122 13.04 12.00 1.55
C VAL A 122 11.92 10.98 1.36
N LEU A 123 10.77 11.39 0.82
CA LEU A 123 9.67 10.46 0.51
C LEU A 123 10.10 9.40 -0.52
N LEU A 124 10.80 9.80 -1.58
CA LEU A 124 11.30 8.88 -2.61
C LEU A 124 12.30 7.86 -2.02
N GLY A 125 13.29 8.36 -1.27
CA GLY A 125 14.26 7.51 -0.58
C GLY A 125 13.63 6.60 0.46
N ALA A 126 12.63 7.09 1.20
CA ALA A 126 11.88 6.29 2.16
C ALA A 126 11.05 5.20 1.47
N GLY A 127 10.42 5.49 0.32
CA GLY A 127 9.72 4.48 -0.48
C GLY A 127 10.65 3.35 -0.92
N LEU A 128 11.80 3.70 -1.50
CA LEU A 128 12.82 2.72 -1.89
C LEU A 128 13.32 1.89 -0.71
N ALA A 129 13.72 2.55 0.38
CA ALA A 129 14.22 1.90 1.58
C ALA A 129 13.15 0.98 2.21
N TYR A 130 11.90 1.42 2.25
CA TYR A 130 10.78 0.65 2.75
C TYR A 130 10.59 -0.65 1.96
N GLY A 131 10.61 -0.58 0.62
CA GLY A 131 10.57 -1.76 -0.24
C GLY A 131 11.71 -2.74 0.06
N ILE A 132 12.94 -2.25 0.17
CA ILE A 132 14.11 -3.09 0.51
C ILE A 132 13.96 -3.73 1.89
N VAL A 133 13.47 -2.99 2.89
CA VAL A 133 13.21 -3.53 4.23
C VAL A 133 12.17 -4.64 4.17
N LEU A 134 11.10 -4.48 3.39
CA LEU A 134 10.11 -5.55 3.20
C LEU A 134 10.72 -6.80 2.57
N TYR A 135 11.60 -6.66 1.57
CA TYR A 135 12.34 -7.82 1.02
C TYR A 135 13.17 -8.52 2.10
N VAL A 136 13.91 -7.76 2.90
CA VAL A 136 14.74 -8.33 3.97
C VAL A 136 13.87 -9.05 4.98
N VAL A 137 12.76 -8.44 5.42
CA VAL A 137 11.88 -9.04 6.43
C VAL A 137 11.14 -10.26 5.85
N ASN A 138 10.47 -10.12 4.72
CA ASN A 138 9.62 -11.16 4.15
C ASN A 138 10.43 -12.33 3.61
N ILE A 139 11.52 -12.06 2.90
CA ILE A 139 12.28 -13.10 2.20
C ILE A 139 13.49 -13.53 3.01
N GLN A 140 14.32 -12.59 3.48
CA GLN A 140 15.57 -12.98 4.15
C GLN A 140 15.39 -13.40 5.60
N ILE A 141 14.44 -12.82 6.33
CA ILE A 141 14.18 -13.21 7.72
C ILE A 141 13.11 -14.29 7.76
N LEU A 142 11.87 -14.00 7.35
CA LEU A 142 10.79 -14.98 7.42
C LEU A 142 11.06 -16.16 6.49
N GLY A 143 11.54 -15.93 5.27
CA GLY A 143 11.92 -17.01 4.37
C GLY A 143 13.00 -17.91 4.96
N ARG A 144 14.06 -17.39 5.61
CA ARG A 144 15.13 -18.26 6.14
C ARG A 144 14.78 -18.99 7.43
N PHE A 145 13.88 -18.44 8.25
CA PHE A 145 13.64 -18.94 9.60
C PHE A 145 12.27 -19.59 9.80
N VAL A 146 11.33 -19.36 8.88
CA VAL A 146 9.93 -19.79 9.02
C VAL A 146 9.42 -20.47 7.75
N PHE A 147 9.81 -19.99 6.57
CA PHE A 147 9.28 -20.43 5.28
C PHE A 147 10.40 -20.61 4.24
N GLU A 148 11.23 -21.65 4.42
CA GLU A 148 12.49 -21.85 3.67
C GLU A 148 12.35 -21.80 2.14
N TRP A 149 11.18 -22.18 1.61
CA TRP A 149 10.84 -22.11 0.19
C TRP A 149 11.21 -20.77 -0.47
N PHE A 150 10.94 -19.64 0.20
CA PHE A 150 11.18 -18.30 -0.36
C PHE A 150 12.66 -17.96 -0.53
N THR A 151 13.55 -18.74 0.05
CA THR A 151 15.01 -18.60 -0.07
C THR A 151 15.64 -19.76 -0.84
N SER A 152 14.81 -20.66 -1.37
CA SER A 152 15.29 -21.78 -2.18
C SER A 152 15.98 -21.28 -3.46
N PRO A 153 16.88 -22.09 -4.05
CA PRO A 153 17.51 -21.76 -5.34
C PRO A 153 16.52 -21.57 -6.49
N MET A 154 15.25 -21.96 -6.31
CA MET A 154 14.21 -21.82 -7.32
C MET A 154 13.60 -20.42 -7.36
N ILE A 155 13.79 -19.63 -6.31
CA ILE A 155 13.32 -18.25 -6.23
C ILE A 155 14.46 -17.30 -6.59
N ASP A 156 14.27 -16.51 -7.65
CA ASP A 156 15.24 -15.49 -8.05
C ASP A 156 15.27 -14.34 -7.03
N GLN A 157 16.25 -14.39 -6.13
CA GLN A 157 16.44 -13.40 -5.06
C GLN A 157 16.73 -12.00 -5.61
N SER A 158 17.36 -11.89 -6.77
CA SER A 158 17.67 -10.59 -7.38
C SER A 158 16.39 -9.94 -7.90
N PHE A 159 15.53 -10.72 -8.54
CA PHE A 159 14.22 -10.26 -8.96
C PHE A 159 13.34 -9.89 -7.76
N GLN A 160 13.31 -10.72 -6.71
CA GLN A 160 12.56 -10.43 -5.48
C GLN A 160 12.99 -9.08 -4.86
N LEU A 161 14.30 -8.85 -4.70
CA LEU A 161 14.80 -7.56 -4.20
C LEU A 161 14.37 -6.39 -5.10
N PHE A 162 14.54 -6.55 -6.41
CA PHE A 162 14.17 -5.54 -7.39
C PHE A 162 12.67 -5.19 -7.32
N ILE A 163 11.79 -6.19 -7.33
CA ILE A 163 10.35 -5.93 -7.39
C ILE A 163 9.82 -5.35 -6.07
N HIS A 164 10.44 -5.68 -4.93
CA HIS A 164 10.13 -5.05 -3.64
C HIS A 164 10.55 -3.58 -3.61
N ALA A 165 11.73 -3.25 -4.16
CA ALA A 165 12.15 -1.86 -4.33
C ALA A 165 11.17 -1.09 -5.23
N VAL A 166 10.71 -1.69 -6.33
CA VAL A 166 9.69 -1.12 -7.21
C VAL A 166 8.37 -0.90 -6.47
N PHE A 167 7.89 -1.87 -5.68
CA PHE A 167 6.69 -1.71 -4.85
C PHE A 167 6.79 -0.47 -3.95
N GLY A 168 7.90 -0.33 -3.23
CA GLY A 168 8.11 0.83 -2.36
C GLY A 168 8.10 2.16 -3.11
N LEU A 169 8.67 2.21 -4.31
CA LEU A 169 8.63 3.38 -5.19
C LEU A 169 7.22 3.68 -5.72
N LEU A 170 6.42 2.65 -6.03
CA LEU A 170 5.05 2.81 -6.53
C LEU A 170 4.09 3.39 -5.47
N LEU A 171 4.44 3.32 -4.17
CA LEU A 171 3.68 4.00 -3.11
C LEU A 171 3.85 5.53 -3.17
N VAL A 172 5.01 6.03 -3.61
CA VAL A 172 5.41 7.45 -3.50
C VAL A 172 4.44 8.43 -4.17
N PRO A 173 3.94 8.20 -5.41
CA PRO A 173 3.01 9.12 -6.06
C PRO A 173 1.74 9.38 -5.24
N PHE A 174 1.32 8.40 -4.44
CA PHE A 174 0.19 8.53 -3.53
C PHE A 174 0.49 9.40 -2.29
N PHE A 175 1.66 10.01 -2.14
CA PHE A 175 1.94 10.86 -0.97
C PHE A 175 2.61 12.19 -1.30
N LEU A 176 2.88 12.48 -2.59
CA LEU A 176 3.48 13.73 -3.03
C LEU A 176 2.72 14.98 -2.54
N GLY A 177 1.38 14.96 -2.63
CA GLY A 177 0.53 16.07 -2.20
C GLY A 177 0.48 16.29 -0.68
N THR A 178 0.89 15.31 0.13
CA THR A 178 0.96 15.43 1.58
C THR A 178 2.18 16.27 1.99
N VAL A 179 3.29 16.07 1.29
CA VAL A 179 4.57 16.74 1.57
C VAL A 179 4.56 18.22 1.15
N THR A 180 3.88 18.57 0.06
CA THR A 180 3.73 19.97 -0.38
C THR A 180 2.93 20.82 0.61
N ARG A 181 1.93 20.23 1.28
CA ARG A 181 1.10 20.93 2.27
C ARG A 181 1.84 21.28 3.56
N LEU A 182 2.75 20.40 4.02
CA LEU A 182 3.60 20.68 5.19
C LEU A 182 4.51 21.90 4.99
N ARG A 183 5.03 22.10 3.76
CA ARG A 183 5.84 23.27 3.44
C ARG A 183 5.04 24.58 3.47
N ALA A 184 3.80 24.56 3.00
CA ALA A 184 2.95 25.76 2.98
C ALA A 184 2.56 26.23 4.38
N SER A 185 2.36 25.30 5.33
CA SER A 185 2.05 25.62 6.73
C SER A 185 3.27 26.08 7.55
N ALA A 186 4.50 25.73 7.15
CA ALA A 186 5.72 26.17 7.82
C ALA A 186 6.25 27.53 7.33
N ALA A 187 5.66 28.09 6.27
CA ALA A 187 6.02 29.37 5.68
C ALA A 187 5.07 30.52 6.08
N GLN A 188 4.10 30.24 6.95
CA GLN A 188 3.18 31.21 7.58
C GLN A 188 3.60 31.42 9.03
#